data_AF-A0A7C3XN06-F1
#
_entry.id   AF-A0A7C3XN06-F1
#
_cell.length_a   1.000
_cell.length_b   1.000
_cell.length_c   1.000
_cell.angle_alpha   90.00
_cell.angle_beta   90.00
_cell.angle_gamma   90.00
#
_symmetry.space_group_name_H-M   'P 1'
#
loop_
_entity.id
_entity.type
_entity.pdbx_description
1 polymer ?
#
loop_
_entity_poly.entity_id
_entity_poly.type
_entity_poly.pdbx_seq_one_letter_code
_entity_poly.pdbx_strand_id
1 'polypeptide(L)'
;REKFDVAVARALARLDVLLEWCMPLVKPGGRVLAMKGPQVAGEIDAARRLLPALGGNALLVHDAGVPALAGHVIVEAVKDRSSGNRLPRKPK
;
A
#
# COMPACT_ATOMS: atom_id res chain seq x y z
N ARG A 1 -7.63 15.05 -1.97
CA ARG A 1 -7.66 13.58 -1.90
C ARG A 1 -7.57 13.03 -3.31
N GLU A 2 -6.96 11.87 -3.51
CA GLU A 2 -7.02 11.11 -4.78
C GLU A 2 -6.56 11.93 -6.01
N LYS A 3 -5.38 12.57 -5.92
CA LYS A 3 -4.84 13.45 -6.97
C LYS A 3 -3.64 12.87 -7.71
N PHE A 4 -3.01 11.83 -7.17
CA PHE A 4 -1.76 11.31 -7.71
C PHE A 4 -2.00 10.00 -8.48
N ASP A 5 -1.24 9.80 -9.55
CA ASP A 5 -1.19 8.53 -10.28
C ASP A 5 -0.55 7.42 -9.44
N VAL A 6 0.54 7.77 -8.74
CA VAL A 6 1.32 6.83 -7.94
C VAL A 6 1.70 7.46 -6.61
N ALA A 7 1.61 6.69 -5.53
CA ALA A 7 2.23 7.00 -4.24
C ALA A 7 3.28 5.94 -3.91
N VAL A 8 4.46 6.38 -3.48
CA VAL A 8 5.56 5.51 -3.07
C VAL A 8 5.84 5.69 -1.58
N ALA A 9 6.19 4.61 -0.88
CA ALA A 9 6.53 4.68 0.54
C ALA A 9 7.59 3.65 0.93
N ARG A 10 8.52 4.07 1.80
CA ARG A 10 9.62 3.24 2.34
C ARG A 10 9.84 3.58 3.81
N ALA A 11 10.09 2.55 4.63
CA ALA A 11 10.42 2.70 6.05
C ALA A 11 9.43 3.58 6.86
N LEU A 12 8.14 3.48 6.54
CA LEU A 12 7.09 4.31 7.14
C LEU A 12 6.37 3.61 8.31
N ALA A 13 5.70 2.49 8.03
CA ALA A 13 4.87 1.76 8.99
C ALA A 13 4.60 0.32 8.50
N ARG A 14 3.86 -0.47 9.27
CA ARG A 14 3.21 -1.72 8.81
C ARG A 14 2.36 -1.47 7.56
N LEU A 15 2.21 -2.48 6.71
CA LEU A 15 1.63 -2.35 5.37
C LEU A 15 0.19 -1.84 5.41
N ASP A 16 -0.64 -2.35 6.31
CA ASP A 16 -2.02 -1.90 6.53
C ASP A 16 -2.10 -0.41 6.90
N VAL A 17 -1.27 0.02 7.85
CA VAL A 17 -1.19 1.43 8.25
C VAL A 17 -0.72 2.29 7.09
N LEU A 18 0.36 1.89 6.40
CA LEU A 18 0.91 2.60 5.24
C LEU A 18 -0.16 2.78 4.16
N LEU A 19 -0.90 1.72 3.81
CA LEU A 19 -1.96 1.79 2.81
C LEU A 19 -3.10 2.71 3.22
N GLU A 20 -3.45 2.75 4.51
CA GLU A 20 -4.45 3.69 5.02
C GLU A 20 -4.08 5.14 4.74
N TRP A 21 -2.80 5.49 4.85
CA TRP A 21 -2.28 6.82 4.53
C TRP A 21 -2.15 7.06 3.01
N CYS A 22 -1.62 6.09 2.26
CA CYS A 22 -1.26 6.28 0.86
C CYS A 22 -2.43 6.12 -0.11
N MET A 23 -3.35 5.17 0.11
CA MET A 23 -4.48 4.91 -0.81
C MET A 23 -5.40 6.14 -1.01
N PRO A 24 -5.69 6.96 0.01
CA PRO A 24 -6.40 8.23 -0.14
C PRO A 24 -5.67 9.31 -0.94
N LEU A 25 -4.38 9.16 -1.24
CA LEU A 25 -3.64 10.11 -2.06
C LEU A 25 -3.80 9.80 -3.56
N VAL A 26 -4.02 8.54 -3.89
CA VAL A 26 -4.00 7.99 -5.24
C VAL A 26 -5.40 8.00 -5.87
N LYS A 27 -5.50 8.39 -7.14
CA LYS A 27 -6.76 8.39 -7.89
C LYS A 27 -7.22 6.96 -8.27
N PRO A 28 -8.53 6.72 -8.50
CA PRO A 28 -8.98 5.49 -9.16
C PRO A 28 -8.18 5.22 -10.45
N GLY A 29 -7.74 3.99 -10.63
CA GLY A 29 -6.80 3.57 -11.67
C GLY A 29 -5.31 3.68 -11.30
N GLY A 30 -4.96 4.42 -10.23
CA GLY A 30 -3.58 4.59 -9.78
C GLY A 30 -3.02 3.43 -8.96
N ARG A 31 -1.81 3.62 -8.40
CA ARG A 31 -1.07 2.62 -7.63
C ARG A 31 -0.40 3.15 -6.36
N VAL A 32 -0.28 2.29 -5.34
CA VAL A 32 0.67 2.50 -4.24
C VAL A 32 1.80 1.47 -4.36
N LEU A 33 3.05 1.92 -4.30
CA LEU A 33 4.23 1.06 -4.30
C LEU A 33 4.93 1.17 -2.93
N ALA A 34 4.80 0.12 -2.13
CA ALA A 34 5.38 0.05 -0.79
C ALA A 34 6.66 -0.79 -0.81
N MET A 35 7.79 -0.16 -0.52
CA MET A 35 9.09 -0.84 -0.38
C MET A 35 9.16 -1.50 0.99
N LYS A 36 9.22 -2.84 1.01
CA LYS A 36 9.12 -3.65 2.22
C LYS A 36 10.31 -4.60 2.35
N GLY A 37 10.66 -4.90 3.60
CA GLY A 37 11.68 -5.88 3.93
C GLY A 37 11.12 -7.31 3.98
N PRO A 38 11.98 -8.30 4.29
CA PRO A 38 11.64 -9.73 4.23
C PRO A 38 10.46 -10.15 5.13
N GLN A 39 10.17 -9.40 6.18
CA GLN A 39 9.13 -9.73 7.16
C GLN A 39 7.70 -9.37 6.70
N VAL A 40 7.55 -8.81 5.50
CA VAL A 40 6.26 -8.33 4.98
C VAL A 40 5.19 -9.43 4.90
N ALA A 41 5.58 -10.70 4.79
CA ALA A 41 4.65 -11.82 4.72
C ALA A 41 3.66 -11.82 5.90
N GLY A 42 4.11 -11.46 7.11
CA GLY A 42 3.25 -11.33 8.29
C GLY A 42 2.32 -10.11 8.29
N GLU A 43 2.49 -9.18 7.34
CA GLU A 43 1.68 -7.96 7.19
C GLU A 43 0.64 -8.06 6.06
N ILE A 44 0.83 -8.98 5.10
CA ILE A 44 -0.01 -9.08 3.89
C ILE A 44 -1.48 -9.32 4.22
N ASP A 45 -1.79 -10.26 5.13
CA ASP A 45 -3.18 -10.62 5.42
C ASP A 45 -3.96 -9.47 6.06
N ALA A 46 -3.33 -8.72 6.96
CA ALA A 46 -3.92 -7.53 7.56
C ALA A 46 -4.20 -6.46 6.48
N ALA A 47 -3.23 -6.24 5.59
CA ALA A 47 -3.37 -5.30 4.48
C ALA A 47 -4.48 -5.72 3.50
N ARG A 48 -4.57 -7.01 3.15
CA ARG A 48 -5.62 -7.57 2.28
C ARG A 48 -7.02 -7.36 2.84
N ARG A 49 -7.20 -7.53 4.16
CA ARG A 49 -8.49 -7.31 4.82
C ARG A 49 -8.93 -5.84 4.79
N LEU A 50 -7.99 -4.91 4.90
CA LEU A 50 -8.27 -3.47 4.88
C LEU A 50 -8.47 -2.92 3.46
N LEU A 51 -7.81 -3.50 2.46
CA LEU A 51 -7.75 -3.00 1.09
C LEU A 51 -9.12 -2.62 0.46
N PRO A 52 -10.20 -3.42 0.61
CA PRO A 52 -11.50 -3.09 0.02
C PRO A 52 -12.10 -1.78 0.56
N ALA A 53 -11.87 -1.47 1.84
CA ALA A 53 -12.32 -0.23 2.48
C ALA A 53 -11.54 1.00 1.97
N LEU A 54 -10.29 0.77 1.54
CA LEU A 54 -9.43 1.76 0.89
C LEU A 54 -9.69 1.87 -0.63
N GLY A 55 -10.72 1.19 -1.15
CA GLY A 55 -11.05 1.22 -2.58
C GLY A 55 -10.04 0.48 -3.48
N GLY A 56 -9.22 -0.39 -2.91
CA GLY A 56 -8.33 -1.26 -3.69
C GLY A 56 -8.91 -2.66 -3.91
N ASN A 57 -8.37 -3.36 -4.90
CA ASN A 57 -8.84 -4.69 -5.30
C ASN A 57 -7.72 -5.75 -5.36
N ALA A 58 -6.45 -5.35 -5.45
CA ALA A 58 -5.32 -6.28 -5.51
C ALA A 58 -4.11 -5.79 -4.72
N LEU A 59 -3.40 -6.75 -4.13
CA LEU A 59 -2.04 -6.60 -3.62
C LEU A 59 -1.13 -7.58 -4.37
N LEU A 60 -0.16 -7.04 -5.09
CA LEU A 60 0.87 -7.77 -5.81
C LEU A 60 2.19 -7.62 -5.07
N VAL A 61 3.01 -8.67 -5.06
CA VAL A 61 4.31 -8.67 -4.38
C VAL A 61 5.36 -8.98 -5.43
N HIS A 62 6.27 -8.02 -5.63
CA HIS A 62 7.35 -8.11 -6.59
C HIS A 62 8.68 -8.20 -5.86
N ASP A 63 9.56 -9.10 -6.27
CA ASP A 63 10.95 -9.09 -5.78
C ASP A 63 11.61 -7.75 -6.11
N ALA A 64 12.37 -7.18 -5.18
CA ALA A 64 13.02 -5.89 -5.41
C ALA A 64 14.19 -5.97 -6.42
N GLY A 65 14.72 -7.16 -6.69
CA GLY A 65 15.74 -7.42 -7.70
C GLY A 65 17.12 -6.86 -7.37
N VAL A 66 17.36 -6.45 -6.12
CA VAL A 66 18.63 -5.83 -5.69
C VAL A 66 19.41 -6.84 -4.83
N PRO A 67 20.60 -7.30 -5.27
CA PRO A 67 21.37 -8.30 -4.53
C PRO A 67 21.69 -7.91 -3.08
N ALA A 68 22.01 -6.63 -2.85
CA ALA A 68 22.28 -6.10 -1.51
C ALA A 68 21.04 -6.02 -0.60
N LEU A 69 19.84 -6.22 -1.16
CA LEU A 69 18.55 -6.18 -0.45
C LEU A 69 17.81 -7.51 -0.63
N ALA A 70 18.52 -8.63 -0.50
CA ALA A 70 17.93 -9.96 -0.61
C ALA A 70 16.67 -10.10 0.27
N GLY A 71 15.58 -10.58 -0.33
CA GLY A 71 14.29 -10.74 0.33
C GLY A 71 13.47 -9.46 0.51
N HIS A 72 13.97 -8.29 0.10
CA HIS A 72 13.14 -7.10 -0.02
C HIS A 72 12.19 -7.21 -1.21
N VAL A 73 11.02 -6.59 -1.07
CA VAL A 73 9.99 -6.60 -2.10
C VAL A 73 9.39 -5.22 -2.31
N ILE A 74 8.75 -5.04 -3.46
CA ILE A 74 7.80 -3.97 -3.72
C ILE A 74 6.40 -4.56 -3.63
N VAL A 75 5.61 -4.10 -2.66
CA VAL A 75 4.19 -4.42 -2.60
C VAL A 75 3.42 -3.35 -3.37
N GLU A 76 2.74 -3.76 -4.43
CA GLU A 76 1.87 -2.91 -5.24
C GLU A 76 0.42 -3.07 -4.79
N ALA A 77 -0.22 -1.96 -4.42
CA ALA A 77 -1.66 -1.90 -4.19
C ALA A 77 -2.36 -1.19 -5.35
N VAL A 78 -3.36 -1.86 -5.93
CA VAL A 78 -4.15 -1.34 -7.05
C VAL A 78 -5.36 -0.57 -6.52
N LYS A 79 -5.51 0.68 -6.97
CA LYS A 79 -6.63 1.54 -6.63
C LYS A 79 -7.71 1.43 -7.71
N ASP A 80 -8.83 0.82 -7.38
CA ASP A 80 -9.91 0.54 -8.34
C ASP A 80 -11.02 1.60 -8.26
N ARG A 81 -11.37 2.01 -7.04
CA ARG A 81 -12.42 2.99 -6.77
C ARG A 81 -12.02 3.98 -5.67
N SER A 82 -12.81 5.02 -5.49
CA SER A 82 -12.56 6.00 -4.43
C SER A 82 -12.59 5.35 -3.04
N SER A 83 -11.76 5.83 -2.13
CA SER A 83 -11.71 5.39 -0.73
C SER A 83 -12.92 5.97 0.00
N GLY A 84 -13.38 5.37 1.11
CA GLY A 84 -14.44 5.98 1.92
C GLY A 84 -14.02 7.33 2.53
N ASN A 85 -14.93 8.31 2.67
CA ASN A 85 -14.62 9.68 3.16
C ASN A 85 -14.04 9.76 4.58
N ARG A 86 -14.10 8.68 5.37
CA ARG A 86 -13.59 8.61 6.74
C ARG A 86 -12.10 8.19 6.84
N LEU A 87 -11.40 8.09 5.71
CA LEU A 87 -10.01 7.61 5.61
C LEU A 87 -9.07 8.68 5.02
N PRO A 88 -7.82 8.82 5.52
CA PRO A 88 -7.25 8.10 6.67
C PRO A 88 -7.92 8.52 7.98
N ARG A 89 -7.91 7.63 9.00
CA ARG A 89 -8.36 8.01 10.34
C ARG A 89 -7.43 9.08 10.92
N LYS A 90 -7.95 9.86 11.89
CA LYS A 90 -7.13 10.86 12.58
C LYS A 90 -5.95 10.14 13.28
N PRO A 91 -4.73 10.69 13.20
CA PRO A 91 -3.60 10.17 13.97
C PRO A 91 -3.96 10.17 15.47
N LYS A 92 -3.54 9.11 16.16
CA LYS A 92 -3.61 9.02 17.62
C LYS A 92 -2.47 9.79 18.26
#